data_AF-A0A413RJM5-F1
#
_entry.id   AF-A0A413RJM5-F1
#
_cell.length_a   1.000
_cell.length_b   1.000
_cell.length_c   1.000
_cell.angle_alpha   90.00
_cell.angle_beta   90.00
_cell.angle_gamma   90.00
#
_symmetry.space_group_name_H-M   'P 1'
#
loop_
_entity.id
_entity.type
_entity.pdbx_description
1 polymer ?
#
loop_
_entity_poly.entity_id
_entity_poly.type
_entity_poly.pdbx_seq_one_letter_code
_entity_poly.pdbx_strand_id
1 'polypeptide(L)'
;MTDTDSRLDVEIDLAPLEHSDDPNLRAHIVRPIDNGVPNGPKGEGVTAQDVIDLARLNGTEVVALCGHRFVPKHSTVALTACGTCFEAAAAIGREERW
;
A
#
# COMPACT_ATOMS: atom_id res chain seq x y z
N MET A 1 -32.90 2.08 -27.29
CA MET A 1 -32.31 2.91 -26.22
C MET A 1 -31.07 2.17 -25.76
N THR A 2 -29.91 2.57 -26.28
CA THR A 2 -28.62 1.94 -25.96
C THR A 2 -28.12 2.62 -24.70
N ASP A 3 -28.18 1.90 -23.59
CA ASP A 3 -27.63 2.32 -22.31
C ASP A 3 -26.10 2.27 -22.45
N THR A 4 -25.47 3.45 -22.53
CA THR A 4 -24.03 3.57 -22.56
C THR A 4 -23.51 3.26 -21.16
N ASP A 5 -23.13 2.00 -20.95
CA ASP A 5 -22.32 1.52 -19.84
C ASP A 5 -20.97 2.24 -19.89
N SER A 6 -20.93 3.47 -19.36
CA SER A 6 -19.69 4.20 -19.09
C SER A 6 -19.01 3.56 -17.88
N ARG A 7 -18.44 2.37 -18.08
CA ARG A 7 -17.33 1.90 -17.26
C ARG A 7 -16.22 2.94 -17.41
N LEU A 8 -16.06 3.76 -16.39
CA LEU A 8 -14.92 4.64 -16.21
C LEU A 8 -13.71 3.71 -15.98
N ASP A 9 -13.07 3.29 -17.07
CA ASP A 9 -11.72 2.74 -17.03
C ASP A 9 -10.80 3.92 -16.68
N VAL A 10 -10.74 4.27 -15.38
CA VAL A 10 -9.79 5.25 -14.88
C VAL A 10 -8.44 4.57 -14.91
N GLU A 11 -7.76 4.67 -16.05
CA GLU A 11 -6.32 4.43 -16.14
C GLU A 11 -5.65 5.51 -15.27
N ILE A 12 -5.40 5.19 -14.00
CA ILE A 12 -4.68 6.07 -13.07
C ILE A 12 -3.24 6.11 -13.57
N ASP A 13 -2.88 7.20 -14.26
CA ASP A 13 -1.52 7.49 -14.70
C ASP A 13 -0.66 7.81 -13.46
N LEU A 14 -0.04 6.76 -12.90
CA LEU A 14 0.87 6.89 -11.77
C LEU A 14 2.26 7.26 -12.30
N ALA A 15 2.85 8.31 -11.74
CA ALA A 15 4.24 8.70 -12.03
C ALA A 15 5.18 7.47 -11.88
N PRO A 16 6.16 7.27 -12.78
CA PRO A 16 7.06 6.12 -12.74
C PRO A 16 7.71 5.91 -11.36
N LEU A 17 7.88 4.66 -10.95
CA LEU A 17 8.60 4.33 -9.71
C LEU A 17 10.09 4.67 -9.86
N GLU A 18 10.64 5.33 -8.85
CA GLU A 18 12.07 5.63 -8.76
C GLU A 18 12.84 4.36 -8.35
N HIS A 19 13.99 4.12 -8.98
CA HIS A 19 14.93 3.11 -8.51
C HIS A 19 15.92 3.78 -7.55
N SER A 20 16.25 3.12 -6.44
CA SER A 20 17.22 3.61 -5.48
C SER A 20 18.25 2.53 -5.20
N ASP A 21 19.53 2.90 -5.29
CA ASP A 21 20.68 2.06 -4.94
C ASP A 21 21.06 2.19 -3.45
N ASP A 22 20.28 2.92 -2.63
CA ASP A 22 20.57 3.05 -1.21
C ASP A 22 20.43 1.69 -0.50
N PRO A 23 21.53 1.11 0.02
CA PRO A 23 21.50 -0.19 0.67
C PRO A 23 20.73 -0.20 1.99
N ASN A 24 20.41 0.98 2.52
CA ASN A 24 19.62 1.13 3.74
C ASN A 24 18.12 1.20 3.46
N LEU A 25 17.70 1.36 2.20
CA LEU A 25 16.29 1.40 1.85
C LEU A 25 15.68 -0.01 2.00
N ARG A 26 14.52 -0.08 2.64
CA ARG A 26 13.82 -1.34 2.93
C ARG A 26 12.40 -1.30 2.37
N ALA A 27 11.88 -2.45 1.98
CA ALA A 27 10.46 -2.61 1.65
C ALA A 27 9.64 -2.69 2.94
N HIS A 28 8.67 -1.79 3.10
CA HIS A 28 7.80 -1.73 4.28
C HIS A 28 6.42 -2.32 3.96
N ILE A 29 5.84 -3.04 4.93
CA ILE A 29 4.47 -3.56 4.82
C ILE A 29 3.50 -2.49 5.30
N VAL A 30 2.51 -2.19 4.48
CA VAL A 30 1.45 -1.22 4.76
C VAL A 30 0.14 -1.96 4.99
N ARG A 31 -0.61 -1.52 6.01
CA ARG A 31 -1.95 -2.03 6.32
C ARG A 31 -2.96 -0.88 6.13
N PRO A 32 -4.03 -1.07 5.35
CA PRO A 32 -4.98 0.01 5.04
C PRO A 32 -5.61 0.68 6.26
N ILE A 33 -5.98 -0.09 7.29
CA ILE A 33 -6.64 0.43 8.49
C ILE A 33 -5.77 1.44 9.26
N ASP A 34 -4.45 1.28 9.24
CA ASP A 34 -3.51 2.20 9.91
C ASP A 34 -3.36 3.53 9.16
N ASN A 35 -3.82 3.56 7.91
CA ASN A 35 -3.80 4.73 7.04
C ASN A 35 -5.20 5.35 6.91
N GLY A 36 -6.09 5.07 7.87
CA GLY A 36 -7.42 5.67 7.95
C GLY A 36 -8.40 5.17 6.90
N VAL A 37 -8.07 4.09 6.19
CA VAL A 37 -8.95 3.52 5.18
C VAL A 37 -9.65 2.27 5.72
N PRO A 38 -10.96 2.32 5.99
CA PRO A 38 -11.68 1.18 6.54
C PRO A 38 -11.80 0.07 5.51
N ASN A 39 -11.58 -1.17 5.95
CA ASN A 39 -11.95 -2.35 5.17
C ASN A 39 -13.48 -2.35 4.98
N GLY A 40 -13.94 -2.52 3.74
CA GLY A 40 -15.37 -2.63 3.46
C GLY A 40 -16.00 -3.85 4.17
N PRO A 41 -17.32 -3.86 4.40
CA PRO A 41 -18.02 -4.86 5.23
C PRO A 41 -17.94 -6.32 4.72
N LYS A 42 -17.35 -6.57 3.55
CA LYS A 42 -17.15 -7.90 2.96
C LYS A 42 -15.68 -8.28 2.73
N GLY A 43 -14.73 -7.50 3.23
CA GLY A 43 -13.32 -7.65 2.84
C GLY A 43 -13.03 -7.18 1.40
N GLU A 44 -14.03 -6.67 0.68
CA GLU A 44 -13.89 -5.86 -0.54
C GLU A 44 -13.45 -4.43 -0.16
N GLY A 45 -12.46 -4.35 0.72
CA GLY A 45 -11.88 -3.10 1.20
C GLY A 45 -10.75 -2.64 0.30
N VAL A 46 -10.49 -1.33 0.37
CA VAL A 46 -9.32 -0.69 -0.24
C VAL A 46 -8.07 -1.51 0.10
N THR A 47 -7.37 -1.97 -0.93
CA THR A 47 -6.19 -2.81 -0.77
C THR A 47 -4.99 -1.98 -0.31
N ALA A 48 -3.94 -2.65 0.17
CA ALA A 48 -2.68 -1.96 0.44
C ALA A 48 -2.13 -1.27 -0.82
N GLN A 49 -2.36 -1.85 -2.00
CA GLN A 49 -1.96 -1.27 -3.28
C GLN A 49 -2.70 0.04 -3.56
N ASP A 50 -4.02 0.08 -3.34
CA ASP A 50 -4.82 1.29 -3.52
C ASP A 50 -4.37 2.43 -2.58
N VAL A 51 -4.02 2.10 -1.33
CA VAL A 51 -3.46 3.09 -0.38
C VAL A 51 -2.14 3.65 -0.90
N ILE A 52 -1.26 2.79 -1.42
CA ILE A 52 0.01 3.21 -2.01
C ILE A 52 -0.22 4.09 -3.24
N ASP A 53 -1.13 3.71 -4.13
CA ASP A 53 -1.40 4.44 -5.37
C ASP A 53 -2.04 5.80 -5.12
N LEU A 54 -3.00 5.88 -4.18
CA LEU A 54 -3.56 7.16 -3.72
C LEU A 54 -2.49 8.04 -3.07
N ALA A 55 -1.61 7.47 -2.26
CA ALA A 55 -0.54 8.22 -1.63
C ALA A 55 0.49 8.75 -2.62
N ARG A 56 0.76 8.00 -3.70
CA ARG A 56 1.60 8.45 -4.82
C ARG A 56 0.97 9.60 -5.56
N LEU A 57 -0.30 9.45 -5.93
CA LEU A 57 -1.05 10.45 -6.68
C LEU A 57 -1.12 11.78 -5.93
N ASN A 58 -1.35 11.73 -4.61
CA ASN A 58 -1.50 12.92 -3.77
C ASN A 58 -0.20 13.41 -3.11
N GLY A 59 0.90 12.65 -3.24
CA GLY A 59 2.16 12.94 -2.54
C GLY A 59 2.05 12.87 -1.01
N THR A 60 1.11 12.08 -0.48
CA THR A 60 0.85 11.97 0.96
C THR A 60 1.68 10.87 1.60
N GLU A 61 1.99 11.02 2.89
CA GLU A 61 2.68 9.99 3.66
C GLU A 61 1.76 8.79 3.94
N VAL A 62 2.35 7.59 3.89
CA VAL A 62 1.76 6.37 4.43
C VAL A 62 2.53 5.91 5.65
N VAL A 63 1.83 5.24 6.56
CA VAL A 63 2.39 4.62 7.76
C VAL A 63 2.53 3.12 7.54
N ALA A 64 3.75 2.61 7.70
CA ALA A 64 4.05 1.18 7.71
C ALA A 64 3.65 0.53 9.04
N LEU A 65 3.56 -0.80 9.06
CA LEU A 65 3.33 -1.58 10.29
C LEU A 65 4.38 -1.32 11.38
N CYS A 66 5.63 -1.02 11.02
CA CYS A 66 6.68 -0.68 11.98
C CYS A 66 6.61 0.78 12.49
N GLY A 67 5.62 1.57 12.07
CA GLY A 67 5.46 2.98 12.40
C GLY A 67 6.27 3.95 11.52
N HIS A 68 7.09 3.44 10.59
CA HIS A 68 7.82 4.27 9.64
C HIS A 68 6.86 5.01 8.69
N ARG A 69 7.09 6.31 8.50
CA ARG A 69 6.29 7.16 7.60
C ARG A 69 7.11 7.51 6.36
N PHE A 70 6.51 7.35 5.19
CA PHE A 70 7.19 7.62 3.93
C PHE A 70 6.18 7.96 2.82
N VAL A 71 6.64 8.67 1.78
CA VAL A 71 5.90 8.82 0.53
C VAL A 71 6.38 7.72 -0.43
N PRO A 72 5.51 6.84 -0.94
CA PRO A 72 5.91 5.66 -1.72
C PRO A 72 6.36 6.02 -3.14
N LYS A 73 7.60 6.52 -3.28
CA LYS A 73 8.17 6.92 -4.58
C LYS A 73 9.04 5.86 -5.23
N HIS A 74 9.56 4.92 -4.42
CA HIS A 74 10.56 3.95 -4.86
C HIS A 74 9.96 2.57 -5.16
N SER A 75 10.54 1.88 -6.14
CA SER A 75 10.26 0.46 -6.40
C SER A 75 10.81 -0.44 -5.30
N THR A 76 10.00 -1.41 -4.87
CA THR A 76 10.36 -2.37 -3.81
C THR A 76 10.95 -3.68 -4.34
N VAL A 77 10.99 -3.89 -5.67
CA VAL A 77 11.38 -5.17 -6.31
C VAL A 77 12.78 -5.65 -5.92
N ALA A 78 13.72 -4.73 -5.70
CA ALA A 78 15.09 -5.04 -5.32
C ALA A 78 15.38 -4.84 -3.81
N LEU A 79 14.38 -4.42 -3.03
CA LEU A 79 14.59 -4.05 -1.63
C LEU A 79 14.35 -5.24 -0.70
N THR A 80 15.20 -5.37 0.32
CA THR A 80 14.92 -6.31 1.42
C THR A 80 13.75 -5.81 2.25
N ALA A 81 12.85 -6.70 2.65
CA ALA A 81 11.75 -6.36 3.56
C ALA A 81 12.26 -5.90 4.93
N CYS A 82 11.55 -4.95 5.53
CA CYS A 82 11.77 -4.50 6.90
C CYS A 82 11.43 -5.64 7.87
N GLY A 83 12.42 -6.11 8.64
CA GLY A 83 12.24 -7.21 9.60
C GLY A 83 11.15 -6.92 10.64
N THR A 84 11.09 -5.70 11.17
CA THR A 84 10.04 -5.28 12.12
C THR A 84 8.64 -5.36 11.52
N CYS A 85 8.48 -4.94 10.26
CA CYS A 85 7.20 -5.10 9.56
C CYS A 85 6.83 -6.58 9.42
N PHE A 86 7.80 -7.45 9.11
CA PHE A 86 7.57 -8.88 8.94
C PHE A 86 7.13 -9.56 10.24
N GLU A 87 7.78 -9.23 11.36
CA GLU A 87 7.40 -9.73 12.69
C GLU A 87 6.00 -9.24 13.11
N ALA A 88 5.69 -7.97 12.87
CA ALA A 88 4.37 -7.40 13.14
C ALA A 88 3.27 -8.08 12.30
N ALA A 89 3.52 -8.29 11.00
CA ALA A 89 2.60 -9.00 10.12
C ALA A 89 2.37 -10.45 10.58
N ALA A 90 3.45 -11.15 10.99
CA ALA A 90 3.35 -12.50 11.53
C ALA A 90 2.57 -12.56 12.85
N ALA A 91 2.64 -11.52 13.69
CA ALA A 91 1.84 -11.43 14.91
C ALA A 91 0.34 -11.25 14.60
N ILE A 92 0.01 -10.34 13.68
CA ILE A 92 -1.38 -10.09 13.25
C ILE A 92 -2.00 -11.36 12.65
N GLY A 93 -1.28 -12.04 11.75
CA GLY A 93 -1.78 -13.26 11.11
C GLY A 93 -1.98 -14.46 12.06
N ARG A 94 -1.39 -14.42 13.27
CA ARG A 94 -1.67 -15.40 14.33
C ARG A 94 -2.92 -15.05 15.14
N GLU A 95 -3.27 -13.77 15.22
CA GLU A 95 -4.39 -13.25 16.02
C GLU A 95 -5.74 -13.39 15.27
N GLU A 96 -5.74 -13.25 13.94
CA GLU A 96 -6.95 -13.38 13.10
C GLU A 96 -7.41 -14.83 12.84
N ARG A 97 -6.77 -15.81 13.51
CA ARG A 97 -7.02 -17.24 13.30
C ARG A 97 -7.88 -17.81 14.43
N TRP A 98 -9.14 -17.36 14.53
CA TRP A 98 -10.19 -17.91 15.39
C TRP A 98 -11.41 -18.33 14.58
#